data_AF-A0A1B6HIT6-F1
#
_entry.id   AF-A0A1B6HIT6-F1
#
_cell.length_a   1.000
_cell.length_b   1.000
_cell.length_c   1.000
_cell.angle_alpha   90.00
_cell.angle_beta   90.00
_cell.angle_gamma   90.00
#
_symmetry.space_group_name_H-M   'P 1'
#
loop_
_entity.id
_entity.type
_entity.pdbx_description
1 polymer ?
#
loop_
_entity_poly.entity_id
_entity_poly.type
_entity_poly.pdbx_seq_one_letter_code
_entity_poly.pdbx_strand_id
1 'polypeptide(L)'
;SSILALSQHKSDSITGHEILGGHYGVYSSTKYAVKAVTQCLRRELAEKNSSIKVTSVSPGLTETEMTENILDDLDEGTCWLESSDVAQALVDVLSTSPVAQICEVILTPVPSNQFVF
;
A
#
# COMPACT_ATOMS: atom_id res chain seq x y z
N SER A 1 -17.26 13.37 4.43
CA SER A 1 -17.59 12.40 3.38
C SER A 1 -16.32 12.07 2.61
N SER A 2 -15.59 11.07 3.10
CA SER A 2 -14.28 10.67 2.58
C SER A 2 -14.52 9.60 1.52
N ILE A 3 -14.32 9.93 0.24
CA ILE A 3 -14.27 8.91 -0.81
C ILE A 3 -12.84 8.36 -0.77
N LEU A 4 -12.67 7.17 -0.20
CA LEU A 4 -11.52 6.35 -0.57
C LEU A 4 -11.70 6.04 -2.05
N ALA A 5 -10.74 6.46 -2.88
CA ALA A 5 -10.52 5.78 -4.16
C ALA A 5 -9.93 4.39 -3.84
N LEU A 6 -10.73 3.54 -3.19
CA LEU A 6 -10.48 2.11 -3.07
C LEU A 6 -10.70 1.53 -4.46
N SER A 7 -9.63 1.44 -5.23
CA SER A 7 -9.52 0.43 -6.27
C SER A 7 -9.65 -0.92 -5.57
N GLN A 8 -10.86 -1.48 -5.55
CA GLN A 8 -11.17 -2.79 -4.94
C GLN A 8 -10.48 -3.98 -5.62
N HIS A 9 -9.43 -3.76 -6.43
CA HIS A 9 -8.66 -4.84 -7.05
C HIS A 9 -7.14 -4.68 -7.07
N LYS A 10 -6.56 -3.61 -6.51
CA LYS A 10 -5.09 -3.53 -6.39
C LYS A 10 -4.67 -2.41 -5.44
N SER A 11 -4.55 -2.71 -4.15
CA SER A 11 -3.84 -1.87 -3.18
C SER A 11 -2.47 -1.48 -3.72
N ASP A 12 -1.92 -0.30 -3.41
CA ASP A 12 -0.50 -0.02 -3.62
C ASP A 12 0.34 -1.11 -2.90
N SER A 13 1.60 -1.29 -3.25
CA SER A 13 2.44 -2.35 -2.69
C SER A 13 3.85 -1.82 -2.50
N ILE A 14 4.64 -2.44 -1.63
CA ILE A 14 6.06 -2.13 -1.48
C ILE A 14 6.83 -2.17 -2.81
N THR A 15 6.35 -2.95 -3.78
CA THR A 15 6.92 -3.01 -5.13
C THR A 15 6.69 -1.75 -5.98
N GLY A 16 5.86 -0.81 -5.51
CA GLY A 16 5.74 0.55 -6.05
C GLY A 16 6.80 1.52 -5.51
N HIS A 17 7.67 1.04 -4.62
CA HIS A 17 8.77 1.79 -4.01
C HIS A 17 10.13 1.18 -4.32
N GLU A 18 10.18 -0.14 -4.53
CA GLU A 18 11.38 -0.89 -4.86
C GLU A 18 11.05 -2.03 -5.85
N ILE A 19 11.97 -2.36 -6.76
CA ILE A 19 11.75 -3.47 -7.71
C ILE A 19 12.20 -4.78 -7.06
N LEU A 20 11.26 -5.67 -6.80
CA LEU A 20 11.56 -7.04 -6.39
C LEU A 20 12.05 -7.85 -7.58
N GLY A 21 13.37 -7.98 -7.77
CA GLY A 21 13.98 -8.88 -8.76
C GLY A 21 13.43 -8.79 -10.21
N GLY A 22 13.89 -9.67 -11.10
CA GLY A 22 13.44 -9.65 -12.49
C GLY A 22 11.99 -10.13 -12.68
N HIS A 23 11.53 -11.08 -11.84
CA HIS A 23 10.25 -11.76 -12.01
C HIS A 23 9.03 -10.90 -11.67
N TYR A 24 9.19 -9.88 -10.83
CA TYR A 24 8.09 -8.99 -10.44
C TYR A 24 8.08 -7.67 -11.22
N GLY A 25 8.81 -7.56 -12.34
CA GLY A 25 8.94 -6.30 -13.09
C GLY A 25 7.60 -5.72 -13.59
N VAL A 26 6.70 -6.57 -14.09
CA VAL A 26 5.37 -6.13 -14.55
C VAL A 26 4.51 -5.70 -13.35
N TYR A 27 4.51 -6.49 -12.27
CA TYR A 27 3.79 -6.15 -11.05
C TYR A 27 4.28 -4.81 -10.48
N SER A 28 5.60 -4.66 -10.30
CA SER A 28 6.25 -3.44 -9.81
C SER A 28 5.89 -2.24 -10.69
N SER A 29 6.01 -2.37 -12.03
CA SER A 29 5.62 -1.31 -12.97
C SER A 29 4.18 -0.84 -12.76
N THR A 30 3.23 -1.77 -12.56
CA THR A 30 1.84 -1.41 -12.29
C THR A 30 1.69 -0.67 -10.95
N LYS A 31 2.46 -1.02 -9.92
CA LYS A 31 2.38 -0.37 -8.61
C LYS A 31 3.02 1.03 -8.61
N TYR A 32 4.11 1.22 -9.35
CA TYR A 32 4.63 2.55 -9.64
C TYR A 32 3.60 3.43 -10.37
N ALA A 33 2.86 2.85 -11.32
CA ALA A 33 1.80 3.58 -12.02
C ALA A 33 0.65 3.96 -11.08
N VAL A 34 0.20 3.08 -10.18
CA VAL A 34 -0.83 3.41 -9.18
C VAL A 34 -0.35 4.54 -8.27
N LYS A 35 0.89 4.51 -7.78
CA LYS A 35 1.49 5.60 -7.00
C LYS A 35 1.44 6.94 -7.75
N ALA A 36 1.84 6.95 -9.03
CA ALA A 36 1.81 8.16 -9.85
C ALA A 36 0.37 8.69 -10.02
N VAL A 37 -0.60 7.81 -10.30
CA VAL A 37 -2.02 8.18 -10.42
C VAL A 37 -2.56 8.76 -9.12
N THR A 38 -2.25 8.14 -7.97
CA THR A 38 -2.67 8.61 -6.64
C THR A 38 -2.12 10.01 -6.35
N GLN A 39 -0.86 10.28 -6.71
CA GLN A 39 -0.26 11.60 -6.55
C GLN A 39 -0.91 12.65 -7.46
N CYS A 40 -1.18 12.31 -8.72
CA CYS A 40 -1.88 13.20 -9.66
C CYS A 40 -3.28 13.54 -9.15
N LEU A 41 -4.07 12.54 -8.73
CA LEU A 41 -5.42 12.74 -8.21
C LEU A 41 -5.45 13.67 -6.99
N ARG A 42 -4.51 13.47 -6.06
CA ARG A 42 -4.39 14.34 -4.88
C ARG A 42 -4.10 15.79 -5.27
N ARG A 43 -3.26 16.00 -6.30
CA ARG A 43 -2.97 17.34 -6.82
C ARG A 43 -4.21 17.97 -7.49
N GLU A 44 -4.92 17.22 -8.32
CA GLU A 44 -6.15 17.71 -8.97
C GLU A 44 -7.23 18.13 -7.94
N LEU A 45 -7.36 17.37 -6.85
CA LEU A 45 -8.29 17.70 -5.76
C LEU A 45 -7.87 18.97 -5.02
N ALA A 46 -6.56 19.15 -4.78
CA ALA A 46 -6.03 20.37 -4.17
C ALA A 46 -6.26 21.60 -5.07
N GLU A 47 -6.02 21.49 -6.37
CA GLU A 47 -6.28 22.55 -7.35
C GLU A 47 -7.77 22.95 -7.40
N LYS A 48 -8.67 22.02 -7.06
CA LYS A 48 -10.12 22.26 -6.94
C LYS A 48 -10.57 22.71 -5.54
N ASN A 49 -9.65 22.98 -4.60
CA ASN A 49 -9.94 23.29 -3.20
C ASN A 49 -10.86 22.24 -2.53
N SER A 50 -10.72 20.97 -2.92
CA SER A 50 -11.50 19.89 -2.34
C SER A 50 -10.98 19.49 -0.96
N SER A 51 -11.89 19.08 -0.07
CA SER A 51 -11.57 18.50 1.24
C SER A 51 -11.46 16.97 1.22
N ILE A 52 -11.52 16.35 0.03
CA ILE A 52 -11.36 14.91 -0.12
C ILE A 52 -9.90 14.53 0.15
N LYS A 53 -9.70 13.55 1.04
CA LYS A 53 -8.39 12.99 1.38
C LYS A 53 -8.08 11.79 0.47
N VAL A 54 -6.85 11.72 -0.03
CA VAL A 54 -6.35 10.59 -0.84
C VAL A 54 -5.09 10.02 -0.19
N THR A 55 -5.09 8.71 0.05
CA THR A 55 -4.01 7.99 0.71
C THR A 55 -3.64 6.74 -0.09
N SER A 56 -2.35 6.57 -0.39
CA SER A 56 -1.78 5.31 -0.87
C SER A 56 -1.47 4.42 0.34
N VAL A 57 -1.76 3.12 0.24
CA VAL A 57 -1.39 2.13 1.27
C VAL A 57 -0.58 1.02 0.60
N SER A 58 0.68 0.90 1.01
CA SER A 58 1.70 0.02 0.44
C SER A 58 2.15 -1.01 1.49
N PRO A 59 1.44 -2.13 1.67
CA PRO A 59 1.91 -3.20 2.53
C PRO A 59 3.04 -3.99 1.85
N GLY A 60 3.90 -4.55 2.69
CA GLY A 60 4.84 -5.62 2.36
C GLY A 60 4.12 -6.97 2.26
N LEU A 61 4.87 -8.07 2.42
CA LEU A 61 4.31 -9.41 2.38
C LEU A 61 3.14 -9.53 3.37
N THR A 62 1.97 -9.87 2.87
CA THR A 62 0.71 -9.97 3.62
C THR A 62 0.04 -11.29 3.27
N GLU A 63 -0.48 -12.01 4.26
CA GLU A 63 -1.22 -13.26 4.05
C GLU A 63 -2.60 -12.99 3.46
N THR A 64 -2.79 -13.45 2.22
CA THR A 64 -4.02 -13.35 1.44
C THR A 64 -4.05 -14.46 0.40
N GLU A 65 -5.20 -14.70 -0.24
CA GLU A 65 -5.32 -15.62 -1.38
C GLU A 65 -4.33 -15.32 -2.53
N MET A 66 -3.89 -14.06 -2.68
CA MET A 66 -2.93 -13.67 -3.72
C MET A 66 -1.51 -14.18 -3.44
N THR A 67 -1.19 -14.40 -2.17
CA THR A 67 0.17 -14.71 -1.69
C THR A 67 0.31 -16.15 -1.24
N GLU A 68 -0.76 -16.96 -1.21
CA GLU A 68 -0.75 -18.37 -0.81
C GLU A 68 0.43 -19.16 -1.42
N ASN A 69 0.53 -19.18 -2.76
CA ASN A 69 1.61 -19.90 -3.44
C ASN A 69 3.02 -19.34 -3.17
N ILE A 70 3.11 -18.07 -2.77
CA ILE A 70 4.40 -17.43 -2.44
C ILE A 70 4.81 -17.81 -1.02
N LEU A 71 3.86 -17.86 -0.09
CA LEU A 71 4.08 -18.16 1.32
C LEU A 71 4.62 -19.59 1.52
N ASP A 72 4.12 -20.54 0.73
CA ASP A 72 4.56 -21.94 0.76
C ASP A 72 6.06 -22.12 0.41
N ASP A 73 6.63 -21.18 -0.35
CA ASP A 73 8.01 -21.21 -0.84
C ASP A 73 8.97 -20.35 0.00
N LEU A 74 8.53 -19.80 1.15
CA LEU A 74 9.35 -18.91 1.97
C LEU A 74 10.29 -19.63 2.94
N ASP A 75 11.44 -19.00 3.20
CA ASP A 75 12.41 -19.46 4.19
C ASP A 75 11.82 -19.46 5.61
N GLU A 76 12.22 -20.45 6.41
CA GLU A 76 11.89 -20.53 7.84
C GLU A 76 12.30 -19.23 8.56
N GLY A 77 11.33 -18.58 9.21
CA GLY A 77 11.54 -17.31 9.91
C GLY A 77 11.16 -16.06 9.12
N THR A 78 10.63 -16.19 7.90
CA THR A 78 10.01 -15.07 7.19
C THR A 78 8.72 -14.66 7.90
N CYS A 79 8.59 -13.37 8.24
CA CYS A 79 7.36 -12.82 8.80
C CYS A 79 6.52 -12.13 7.72
N TRP A 80 5.20 -12.14 7.91
CA TRP A 80 4.24 -11.45 7.06
C TRP A 80 3.23 -10.69 7.90
N LEU A 81 2.51 -9.78 7.26
CA LEU A 81 1.37 -9.08 7.83
C LEU A 81 0.10 -9.91 7.68
N GLU A 82 -0.83 -9.73 8.60
CA GLU A 82 -2.20 -10.20 8.44
C GLU A 82 -3.05 -9.15 7.72
N SER A 83 -4.14 -9.60 7.09
CA SER A 83 -5.13 -8.67 6.52
C SER A 83 -5.70 -7.69 7.56
N SER A 84 -5.76 -8.09 8.83
CA SER A 84 -6.17 -7.23 9.95
C SER A 84 -5.20 -6.08 10.21
N ASP A 85 -3.90 -6.26 9.97
CA ASP A 85 -2.91 -5.20 10.17
C ASP A 85 -3.09 -4.07 9.15
N VAL A 86 -3.34 -4.44 7.89
CA VAL A 86 -3.66 -3.47 6.82
C VAL A 86 -4.99 -2.77 7.09
N ALA A 87 -5.99 -3.51 7.57
CA ALA A 87 -7.28 -2.95 7.94
C ALA A 87 -7.16 -1.94 9.10
N GLN A 88 -6.36 -2.25 10.12
CA GLN A 88 -6.12 -1.35 11.24
C GLN A 88 -5.44 -0.05 10.78
N ALA A 89 -4.45 -0.15 9.90
CA ALA A 89 -3.80 1.03 9.32
C ALA A 89 -4.79 1.95 8.58
N LEU A 90 -5.77 1.37 7.86
CA LEU A 90 -6.83 2.13 7.21
C LEU A 90 -7.74 2.83 8.23
N VAL A 91 -8.08 2.17 9.34
CA VAL A 91 -8.86 2.77 10.44
C VAL A 91 -8.11 3.97 11.02
N ASP A 92 -6.80 3.85 11.23
CA ASP A 92 -5.97 4.93 11.78
C ASP A 92 -5.91 6.12 10.81
N VAL A 93 -5.72 5.86 9.52
CA VAL A 93 -5.76 6.90 8.47
C VAL A 93 -7.09 7.63 8.45
N LEU A 94 -8.19 6.89 8.52
CA LEU A 94 -9.54 7.46 8.50
C LEU A 94 -9.85 8.28 9.76
N SER A 95 -9.25 7.91 10.89
CA SER A 95 -9.42 8.58 12.18
C SER A 95 -8.67 9.91 12.28
N THR A 96 -7.84 10.24 11.29
CA THR A 96 -7.12 11.53 11.26
C THR A 96 -8.06 12.73 11.15
N SER A 97 -7.61 13.84 11.73
CA SER A 97 -8.29 15.15 11.68
C SER A 97 -8.74 15.53 10.25
N PRO A 98 -9.86 16.27 10.08
CA PRO A 98 -10.33 16.70 8.76
C PRO A 98 -9.32 17.53 7.96
N VAL A 99 -8.38 18.22 8.64
CA VAL A 99 -7.33 19.03 8.00
C VAL A 99 -6.03 18.26 7.76
N ALA A 100 -5.91 17.05 8.29
CA ALA A 100 -4.72 16.23 8.17
C ALA A 100 -4.89 15.21 7.04
N GLN A 101 -4.00 15.26 6.05
CA GLN A 101 -3.91 14.29 4.96
C GLN A 101 -2.67 13.41 5.14
N ILE A 102 -2.90 12.12 5.35
CA ILE A 102 -1.85 11.12 5.20
C ILE A 102 -1.76 10.76 3.72
N CYS A 103 -0.67 11.13 3.07
CA CYS A 103 -0.49 10.86 1.64
C CYS A 103 -0.17 9.39 1.36
N GLU A 104 0.56 8.74 2.27
CA GLU A 104 1.11 7.40 2.06
C GLU A 104 1.30 6.68 3.39
N VAL A 105 0.97 5.39 3.41
CA VAL A 105 1.27 4.47 4.49
C VAL A 105 2.06 3.30 3.90
N ILE A 106 3.19 2.98 4.51
CA ILE A 106 4.02 1.84 4.15
C ILE A 106 4.08 0.93 5.37
N LEU A 107 3.62 -0.32 5.24
CA LEU A 107 3.63 -1.30 6.33
C LEU A 107 4.55 -2.45 5.96
N THR A 108 5.45 -2.83 6.85
CA THR A 108 6.33 -3.99 6.65
C THR A 108 6.33 -4.86 7.90
N PRO A 109 6.36 -6.20 7.76
CA PRO A 109 6.41 -7.10 8.90
C PRO A 109 7.75 -6.97 9.63
N VAL A 110 7.76 -7.29 10.92
CA VAL A 110 8.98 -7.35 11.74
C VAL A 110 9.01 -8.66 12.55
N PRO A 111 10.18 -9.33 12.69
CA PRO A 111 11.47 -9.03 12.02
C PRO A 111 11.41 -9.25 10.50
N SER A 112 12.08 -8.39 9.74
CA SER A 112 12.18 -8.51 8.27
C SER A 112 13.64 -8.42 7.85
N ASN A 113 14.09 -9.45 7.11
CA ASN A 113 15.41 -9.48 6.46
C ASN A 113 15.33 -9.10 4.97
N GLN A 114 14.14 -8.84 4.43
CA GLN A 114 13.92 -8.65 2.99
C GLN A 114 13.60 -7.20 2.61
N PHE A 115 13.03 -6.41 3.52
CA PHE A 115 12.58 -5.05 3.24
C PHE A 115 12.93 -4.14 4.42
N VAL A 116 13.75 -3.11 4.17
CA VAL A 116 14.15 -2.10 5.16
C VAL A 116 13.91 -0.72 4.53
N PHE A 117 13.01 0.07 5.13
CA PHE A 117 12.75 1.48 4.80
C PHE A 117 13.00 2.36 6.03
#